data_AF-A0A8T0YB76-F1
#
_entry.id   AF-A0A8T0YB76-F1
#
_cell.length_a   1.000
_cell.length_b   1.000
_cell.length_c   1.000
_cell.angle_alpha   90.00
_cell.angle_beta   90.00
_cell.angle_gamma   90.00
#
_symmetry.space_group_name_H-M   'P 1'
#
loop_
_entity.id
_entity.type
_entity.pdbx_description
1 polymer ?
#
loop_
_entity_poly.entity_id
_entity_poly.type
_entity_poly.pdbx_seq_one_letter_code
_entity_poly.pdbx_strand_id
1 'polypeptide(L)'
;MKVDDYHGNFDAAKFEKWFLSLCKILKENCGGCNIHMDGASYHKRQINKAPTMKSNRVEIMNWLAKHVSKDIDFTQVKTKLVKIIGEHRPTPEFQTQKIAVEYDHLLYFTPPYHPALQPIELIWAQVKGQLGEPQLLTVQRVIAGLKNVEWIWLSLFRHVQGVEGKYAAVAKACQDDEAKSLANTDVADDCSADSSQN
;
A
#
# COMPACT_ATOMS: atom_id res chain seq x y z
N MET A 1 -28.91 -0.85 -24.14
CA MET A 1 -27.52 -0.40 -24.01
C MET A 1 -27.17 -0.41 -22.53
N LYS A 2 -26.24 -1.26 -22.10
CA LYS A 2 -25.66 -1.14 -20.75
C LYS A 2 -24.76 0.10 -20.79
N VAL A 3 -24.90 0.97 -19.79
CA VAL A 3 -23.90 2.00 -19.51
C VAL A 3 -22.59 1.26 -19.25
N ASP A 4 -21.61 1.49 -20.12
CA ASP A 4 -20.26 0.96 -19.93
C ASP A 4 -19.74 1.51 -18.61
N ASP A 5 -19.63 0.60 -17.64
CA ASP A 5 -18.97 0.85 -16.38
C ASP A 5 -17.51 1.25 -16.68
N TYR A 6 -17.18 2.51 -16.40
CA TYR A 6 -15.84 3.07 -16.52
C TYR A 6 -14.78 2.20 -15.80
N HIS A 7 -15.19 1.43 -14.79
CA HIS A 7 -14.32 0.52 -14.05
C HIS A 7 -13.97 -0.78 -14.79
N GLY A 8 -14.61 -1.10 -15.93
CA GLY A 8 -14.34 -2.32 -16.69
C GLY A 8 -13.14 -2.25 -17.64
N ASN A 9 -12.65 -1.05 -17.99
CA ASN A 9 -11.70 -0.88 -19.08
C ASN A 9 -10.31 -0.37 -18.67
N PHE A 10 -10.06 -0.16 -17.38
CA PHE A 10 -8.76 0.22 -16.85
C PHE A 10 -8.22 -0.89 -15.94
N ASP A 11 -7.10 -1.51 -16.34
CA ASP A 11 -6.50 -2.66 -15.66
C ASP A 11 -5.03 -2.38 -15.30
N ALA A 12 -4.44 -3.30 -14.54
CA ALA A 12 -3.05 -3.17 -14.08
C ALA A 12 -2.06 -3.04 -15.25
N ALA A 13 -2.27 -3.75 -16.36
CA ALA A 13 -1.33 -3.71 -17.49
C ALA A 13 -1.36 -2.36 -18.20
N LYS A 14 -2.55 -1.78 -18.41
CA LYS A 14 -2.72 -0.44 -18.97
C LYS A 14 -2.12 0.62 -18.04
N PHE A 15 -2.38 0.52 -16.74
CA PHE A 15 -1.79 1.42 -15.76
C PHE A 15 -0.27 1.33 -15.74
N GLU A 16 0.30 0.13 -15.67
CA GLU A 16 1.76 -0.08 -15.63
C GLU A 16 2.47 0.47 -16.87
N LYS A 17 1.86 0.32 -18.07
CA LYS A 17 2.40 0.90 -19.30
C LYS A 17 2.44 2.42 -19.25
N TRP A 18 1.37 3.04 -18.76
CA TRP A 18 1.32 4.49 -18.55
C TRP A 18 2.32 4.93 -17.47
N PHE A 19 2.36 4.21 -16.35
CA PHE A 19 3.21 4.52 -15.20
C PHE A 19 4.70 4.41 -15.52
N LEU A 20 5.09 3.42 -16.33
CA LEU A 20 6.45 3.31 -16.88
C LEU A 20 6.84 4.56 -17.68
N SER A 21 5.94 5.01 -18.56
CA SER A 21 6.17 6.21 -19.38
C SER A 21 6.29 7.46 -18.49
N LEU A 22 5.44 7.57 -17.46
CA LEU A 22 5.50 8.64 -16.47
C LEU A 22 6.84 8.64 -15.72
N CYS A 23 7.29 7.50 -15.21
CA CYS A 23 8.56 7.38 -14.48
C CYS A 23 9.74 7.83 -15.33
N LYS A 24 9.78 7.41 -16.61
CA LYS A 24 10.82 7.88 -17.54
C LYS A 24 10.82 9.41 -17.68
N ILE A 25 9.67 10.01 -17.91
CA ILE A 25 9.53 11.48 -18.04
C ILE A 25 9.94 12.20 -16.75
N LEU A 26 9.55 11.66 -15.58
CA LEU A 26 9.91 12.24 -14.29
C LEU A 26 11.41 12.14 -14.04
N LYS A 27 12.04 11.01 -14.35
CA LYS A 27 13.50 10.84 -14.21
C LYS A 27 14.26 11.82 -15.09
N GLU A 28 13.82 12.01 -16.33
CA GLU A 28 14.43 12.96 -17.28
C GLU A 28 14.30 14.42 -16.83
N ASN A 29 13.13 14.81 -16.31
CA ASN A 29 12.84 16.22 -16.00
C ASN A 29 13.14 16.62 -14.55
N CYS A 30 13.06 15.68 -13.61
CA CYS A 30 13.07 15.97 -12.17
C CYS A 30 14.08 15.12 -11.38
N GLY A 31 14.71 14.11 -11.99
CA GLY A 31 15.55 13.17 -11.27
C GLY A 31 14.72 12.16 -10.45
N GLY A 32 15.23 11.74 -9.29
CA GLY A 32 14.49 10.85 -8.39
C GLY A 32 13.31 11.55 -7.72
N CYS A 33 12.17 10.87 -7.59
CA CYS A 33 10.91 11.44 -7.11
C CYS A 33 10.29 10.57 -6.03
N ASN A 34 9.56 11.21 -5.11
CA ASN A 34 8.67 10.53 -4.17
C ASN A 34 7.25 10.52 -4.75
N ILE A 35 6.75 9.34 -5.09
CA ILE A 35 5.44 9.13 -5.71
C ILE A 35 4.48 8.57 -4.66
N HIS A 36 3.31 9.19 -4.52
CA HIS A 36 2.25 8.75 -3.62
C HIS A 36 1.06 8.27 -4.46
N MET A 37 0.56 7.07 -4.20
CA MET A 37 -0.59 6.48 -4.89
C MET A 37 -1.62 5.93 -3.92
N ASP A 38 -2.87 5.89 -4.35
CA ASP A 38 -3.95 5.27 -3.59
C ASP A 38 -3.84 3.74 -3.55
N GLY A 39 -4.73 3.12 -2.78
CA GLY A 39 -4.80 1.67 -2.60
C GLY A 39 -5.50 0.89 -3.73
N ALA A 40 -5.78 1.47 -4.89
CA ALA A 40 -6.54 0.79 -5.94
C ALA A 40 -5.88 -0.54 -6.37
N SER A 41 -6.70 -1.55 -6.63
CA SER A 41 -6.22 -2.92 -6.88
C SER A 41 -5.29 -3.01 -8.09
N TYR A 42 -5.53 -2.22 -9.14
CA TYR A 42 -4.69 -2.15 -10.34
C TYR A 42 -3.36 -1.40 -10.12
N HIS A 43 -3.24 -0.57 -9.08
CA HIS A 43 -1.94 0.00 -8.65
C HIS A 43 -1.08 -1.01 -7.89
N LYS A 44 -1.72 -2.03 -7.29
CA LYS A 44 -1.11 -2.98 -6.34
C LYS A 44 -1.07 -4.41 -6.87
N ARG A 45 -0.79 -4.59 -8.17
CA ARG A 45 -0.56 -5.94 -8.72
C ARG A 45 0.68 -6.56 -8.08
N GLN A 46 0.44 -7.53 -7.19
CA GLN A 46 1.50 -8.23 -6.48
C GLN A 46 2.21 -9.23 -7.42
N ILE A 47 3.54 -9.15 -7.50
CA ILE A 47 4.37 -9.99 -8.39
C ILE A 47 4.90 -11.24 -7.69
N ASN A 48 4.95 -11.24 -6.36
CA ASN A 48 5.41 -12.36 -5.53
C ASN A 48 4.24 -13.02 -4.76
N LYS A 49 3.06 -13.08 -5.38
CA LYS A 49 1.84 -13.58 -4.74
C LYS A 49 1.96 -15.05 -4.38
N ALA A 50 1.81 -15.36 -3.09
CA ALA A 50 1.76 -16.74 -2.61
C ALA A 50 0.44 -17.44 -2.99
N PRO A 51 0.43 -18.77 -3.21
CA PRO A 51 -0.78 -19.54 -3.43
C PRO A 51 -1.78 -19.41 -2.27
N THR A 52 -3.05 -19.64 -2.59
CA THR A 52 -4.16 -19.57 -1.62
C THR A 52 -4.98 -20.86 -1.63
N MET A 53 -6.01 -20.94 -0.79
CA MET A 53 -6.97 -22.06 -0.86
C MET A 53 -7.65 -22.21 -2.23
N LYS A 54 -7.67 -21.16 -3.06
CA LYS A 54 -8.20 -21.20 -4.43
C LYS A 54 -7.20 -21.78 -5.45
N SER A 55 -5.91 -21.75 -5.16
CA SER A 55 -4.85 -22.33 -6.02
C SER A 55 -4.97 -23.84 -6.08
N ASN A 56 -4.53 -24.46 -7.17
CA ASN A 56 -4.53 -25.92 -7.24
C ASN A 56 -3.45 -26.51 -6.32
N ARG A 57 -3.53 -27.82 -6.04
CA ARG A 57 -2.59 -28.47 -5.10
C ARG A 57 -1.16 -28.45 -5.62
N VAL A 58 -0.96 -28.61 -6.93
CA VAL A 58 0.37 -28.62 -7.56
C VAL A 58 1.06 -27.27 -7.39
N GLU A 59 0.35 -26.16 -7.60
CA GLU A 59 0.86 -24.80 -7.35
C GLU A 59 1.30 -24.61 -5.89
N ILE A 60 0.49 -25.08 -4.94
CA ILE A 60 0.80 -25.02 -3.51
C ILE A 60 2.09 -25.80 -3.21
N MET A 61 2.20 -27.03 -3.71
CA MET A 61 3.36 -27.90 -3.49
C MET A 61 4.62 -27.32 -4.10
N ASN A 62 4.56 -26.87 -5.36
CA ASN A 62 5.68 -26.27 -6.07
C ASN A 62 6.16 -24.98 -5.38
N TRP A 63 5.23 -24.16 -4.90
CA TRP A 63 5.60 -22.95 -4.18
C TRP A 63 6.28 -23.27 -2.84
N LEU A 64 5.72 -24.23 -2.08
CA LEU A 64 6.30 -24.67 -0.81
C LEU A 64 7.70 -25.25 -0.98
N ALA A 65 7.90 -26.14 -1.96
CA ALA A 65 9.21 -26.72 -2.27
C ALA A 65 10.25 -25.67 -2.68
N LYS A 66 9.81 -24.56 -3.27
CA LYS A 66 10.69 -23.46 -3.70
C LYS A 66 11.04 -22.48 -2.58
N HIS A 67 10.14 -22.25 -1.61
CA HIS A 67 10.28 -21.13 -0.64
C HIS A 67 10.44 -21.60 0.81
N VAL A 68 10.24 -22.88 1.10
CA VAL A 68 10.36 -23.42 2.45
C VAL A 68 11.42 -24.51 2.47
N SER A 69 12.43 -24.34 3.31
CA SER A 69 13.58 -25.24 3.45
C SER A 69 13.31 -26.48 4.31
N LYS A 70 12.10 -26.60 4.87
CA LYS A 70 11.70 -27.71 5.77
C LYS A 70 11.23 -28.93 4.97
N ASP A 71 11.41 -30.11 5.55
CA ASP A 71 10.78 -31.35 5.08
C ASP A 71 9.25 -31.27 5.25
N ILE A 72 8.58 -30.73 4.24
CA ILE A 72 7.13 -30.63 4.22
C ILE A 72 6.56 -31.98 3.85
N ASP A 73 5.76 -32.56 4.74
CA ASP A 73 4.92 -33.70 4.39
C ASP A 73 3.77 -33.26 3.46
N PHE A 74 3.96 -33.54 2.18
CA PHE A 74 3.00 -33.25 1.12
C PHE A 74 1.83 -34.23 1.06
N THR A 75 1.69 -35.19 1.98
CA THR A 75 0.48 -36.02 2.09
C THR A 75 -0.64 -35.31 2.85
N GLN A 76 -0.30 -34.24 3.58
CA GLN A 76 -1.26 -33.48 4.39
C GLN A 76 -2.39 -32.83 3.57
N VAL A 77 -3.53 -32.62 4.22
CA VAL A 77 -4.67 -31.90 3.65
C VAL A 77 -4.29 -30.48 3.22
N LYS A 78 -4.92 -29.99 2.14
CA LYS A 78 -4.62 -28.70 1.51
C LYS A 78 -4.61 -27.52 2.50
N THR A 79 -5.52 -27.53 3.48
CA THR A 79 -5.61 -26.48 4.52
C THR A 79 -4.34 -26.38 5.36
N LYS A 80 -3.71 -27.51 5.72
CA LYS A 80 -2.45 -27.50 6.48
C LYS A 80 -1.31 -26.93 5.63
N LEU A 81 -1.23 -27.31 4.36
CA LEU A 81 -0.23 -26.78 3.43
C LEU A 81 -0.37 -25.26 3.24
N VAL A 82 -1.59 -24.74 3.09
CA VAL A 82 -1.81 -23.29 2.96
C VAL A 82 -1.52 -22.54 4.27
N LYS A 83 -1.69 -23.18 5.44
CA LYS A 83 -1.26 -22.60 6.71
C LYS A 83 0.25 -22.40 6.75
N ILE A 84 1.02 -23.41 6.32
CA ILE A 84 2.49 -23.31 6.19
C ILE A 84 2.86 -22.18 5.22
N ILE A 85 2.16 -22.05 4.08
CA ILE A 85 2.37 -20.90 3.17
C ILE A 85 2.18 -19.59 3.93
N GLY A 86 1.12 -19.47 4.73
CA GLY A 86 0.82 -18.27 5.54
C GLY A 86 1.97 -17.83 6.44
N GLU A 87 2.65 -18.79 7.08
CA GLU A 87 3.80 -18.58 7.97
C GLU A 87 5.07 -18.16 7.21
N HIS A 88 5.16 -18.43 5.91
CA HIS A 88 6.33 -18.15 5.08
C HIS A 88 6.04 -17.14 3.97
N ARG A 89 4.93 -16.37 4.06
CA ARG A 89 4.57 -15.41 3.02
C ARG A 89 5.64 -14.32 2.92
N PRO A 90 6.14 -14.01 1.70
CA PRO A 90 7.03 -12.89 1.52
C PRO A 90 6.27 -11.59 1.75
N THR A 91 7.02 -10.54 2.11
CA THR A 91 6.53 -9.17 2.04
C THR A 91 6.01 -8.88 0.64
N PRO A 92 4.80 -8.33 0.46
CA PRO A 92 4.26 -8.05 -0.86
C PRO A 92 5.15 -7.11 -1.67
N GLU A 93 5.49 -7.54 -2.88
CA GLU A 93 6.16 -6.71 -3.88
C GLU A 93 5.15 -6.34 -4.97
N PHE A 94 5.08 -5.07 -5.31
CA PHE A 94 4.15 -4.56 -6.33
C PHE A 94 4.90 -4.14 -7.60
N GLN A 95 4.32 -4.44 -8.77
CA GLN A 95 4.94 -4.12 -10.05
C GLN A 95 5.25 -2.62 -10.17
N THR A 96 4.34 -1.76 -9.71
CA THR A 96 4.49 -0.31 -9.76
C THR A 96 5.69 0.17 -8.93
N GLN A 97 5.93 -0.40 -7.75
CA GLN A 97 7.13 -0.10 -6.96
C GLN A 97 8.41 -0.54 -7.68
N LYS A 98 8.39 -1.72 -8.32
CA LYS A 98 9.53 -2.19 -9.11
C LYS A 98 9.85 -1.24 -10.27
N ILE A 99 8.82 -0.79 -10.99
CA ILE A 99 8.97 0.23 -12.05
C ILE A 99 9.54 1.51 -11.46
N ALA A 100 9.01 2.02 -10.35
CA ALA A 100 9.48 3.25 -9.75
C ALA A 100 10.98 3.19 -9.38
N VAL A 101 11.39 2.11 -8.72
CA VAL A 101 12.79 1.89 -8.30
C VAL A 101 13.74 1.80 -9.51
N GLU A 102 13.31 1.19 -10.62
CA GLU A 102 14.10 1.12 -11.86
C GLU A 102 14.46 2.51 -12.41
N TYR A 103 13.63 3.53 -12.12
CA TYR A 103 13.83 4.92 -12.51
C TYR A 103 14.24 5.82 -11.33
N ASP A 104 14.78 5.24 -10.25
CA ASP A 104 15.29 5.98 -9.08
C ASP A 104 14.20 6.80 -8.36
N HIS A 105 12.97 6.28 -8.37
CA HIS A 105 11.84 6.83 -7.62
C HIS A 105 11.49 5.98 -6.41
N LEU A 106 10.96 6.63 -5.38
CA LEU A 106 10.33 5.98 -4.23
C LEU A 106 8.81 6.03 -4.41
N LEU A 107 8.13 4.93 -4.10
CA LEU A 107 6.69 4.83 -4.26
C LEU A 107 6.03 4.35 -2.97
N TYR A 108 5.10 5.18 -2.49
CA TYR A 108 4.34 4.97 -1.27
C TYR A 108 2.85 4.80 -1.60
N PHE A 109 2.22 3.84 -0.94
CA PHE A 109 0.76 3.70 -0.97
C PHE A 109 0.15 4.36 0.24
N THR A 110 -0.91 5.13 0.04
CA THR A 110 -1.65 5.72 1.15
C THR A 110 -2.43 4.64 1.89
N PRO A 111 -2.49 4.69 3.24
CA PRO A 111 -3.30 3.78 4.02
C PRO A 111 -4.78 3.78 3.56
N PRO A 112 -5.46 2.61 3.54
CA PRO A 112 -6.87 2.53 3.20
C PRO A 112 -7.73 3.41 4.12
N TYR A 113 -8.76 4.06 3.57
CA TYR A 113 -9.72 4.90 4.33
C TYR A 113 -9.13 6.17 4.96
N HIS A 114 -7.96 6.63 4.49
CA HIS A 114 -7.37 7.90 4.91
C HIS A 114 -7.26 8.90 3.74
N PRO A 115 -8.37 9.38 3.16
CA PRO A 115 -8.36 10.33 2.03
C PRO A 115 -7.69 11.66 2.39
N ALA A 116 -7.65 12.03 3.68
CA ALA A 116 -6.92 13.19 4.17
C ALA A 116 -5.40 13.13 3.95
N LEU A 117 -4.86 11.94 3.66
CA LEU A 117 -3.45 11.72 3.31
C LEU A 117 -3.20 11.78 1.79
N GLN A 118 -4.20 12.16 1.00
CA GLN A 118 -4.13 12.17 -0.45
C GLN A 118 -4.23 13.60 -0.96
N PRO A 119 -3.10 14.26 -1.31
CA PRO A 119 -3.13 15.64 -1.80
C PRO A 119 -4.03 15.83 -3.04
N ILE A 120 -4.16 14.78 -3.86
CA ILE A 120 -5.02 14.78 -5.04
C ILE A 120 -6.49 15.05 -4.70
N GLU A 121 -7.00 14.59 -3.55
CA GLU A 121 -8.39 14.82 -3.13
C GLU A 121 -8.66 16.30 -2.86
N LEU A 122 -7.69 17.00 -2.24
CA LEU A 122 -7.79 18.43 -1.97
C LEU A 122 -7.70 19.26 -3.26
N ILE A 123 -6.79 18.90 -4.17
CA ILE A 123 -6.70 19.54 -5.48
C ILE A 123 -8.00 19.31 -6.26
N TRP A 124 -8.53 18.09 -6.23
CA TRP A 124 -9.75 17.72 -6.93
C TRP A 124 -10.99 18.44 -6.39
N ALA A 125 -11.07 18.67 -5.07
CA ALA A 125 -12.12 19.49 -4.48
C ALA A 125 -12.10 20.93 -5.02
N GLN A 126 -10.91 21.52 -5.18
CA GLN A 126 -10.75 22.88 -5.73
C GLN A 126 -11.13 22.95 -7.21
N VAL A 127 -10.68 21.98 -8.01
CA VAL A 127 -11.03 21.90 -9.44
C VAL A 127 -12.54 21.72 -9.61
N LYS A 128 -13.17 20.82 -8.86
CA LYS A 128 -14.63 20.62 -8.92
C LYS A 128 -15.40 21.87 -8.49
N GLY A 129 -14.95 22.55 -7.44
CA GLY A 129 -15.56 23.81 -6.98
C GLY A 129 -15.57 24.91 -8.05
N GLN A 130 -14.54 24.97 -8.91
CA GLN A 130 -14.49 25.91 -10.04
C GLN A 130 -15.35 25.48 -11.22
N LEU A 131 -15.42 24.17 -11.50
CA LEU A 131 -16.09 23.65 -12.68
C LEU A 131 -17.60 23.49 -12.50
N GLY A 132 -18.08 23.41 -11.26
CA GLY A 132 -19.50 23.27 -10.94
C GLY A 132 -20.01 21.86 -11.25
N GLU A 133 -21.18 21.79 -11.89
CA GLU A 133 -21.93 20.54 -12.08
C GLU A 133 -21.15 19.43 -12.81
N PRO A 134 -21.26 18.15 -12.39
CA PRO A 134 -20.53 17.03 -12.99
C PRO A 134 -20.70 16.86 -14.50
N GLN A 135 -21.84 17.29 -15.05
CA GLN A 135 -22.18 17.23 -16.48
C GLN A 135 -21.26 18.12 -17.35
N LEU A 136 -20.50 19.00 -16.71
CA LEU A 136 -19.59 19.94 -17.34
C LEU A 136 -18.12 19.50 -17.31
N LEU A 137 -17.81 18.31 -16.77
CA LEU A 137 -16.45 17.79 -16.62
C LEU A 137 -15.93 17.18 -17.93
N THR A 138 -15.53 18.02 -18.88
CA THR A 138 -14.74 17.59 -20.04
C THR A 138 -13.25 17.54 -19.70
N VAL A 139 -12.47 16.72 -20.42
CA VAL A 139 -11.01 16.63 -20.24
C VAL A 139 -10.36 18.02 -20.37
N GLN A 140 -10.79 18.84 -21.34
CA GLN A 140 -10.26 20.19 -21.53
C GLN A 140 -10.53 21.08 -20.31
N ARG A 141 -11.73 20.99 -19.74
CA ARG A 141 -12.10 21.78 -18.55
C ARG A 141 -11.36 21.32 -17.30
N VAL A 142 -11.14 20.02 -17.15
CA VAL A 142 -10.31 19.48 -16.06
C VAL A 142 -8.87 19.99 -16.19
N ILE A 143 -8.28 19.93 -17.38
CA ILE A 143 -6.92 20.45 -17.62
C ILE A 143 -6.84 21.96 -17.33
N ALA A 144 -7.85 22.74 -17.76
CA ALA A 144 -7.90 24.17 -17.47
C ALA A 144 -8.04 24.45 -15.96
N GLY A 145 -8.90 23.71 -15.26
CA GLY A 145 -9.06 23.81 -13.82
C GLY A 145 -7.77 23.46 -13.06
N LEU A 146 -7.04 22.42 -13.48
CA LEU A 146 -5.75 22.05 -12.89
C LEU A 146 -4.71 23.17 -13.02
N LYS A 147 -4.65 23.85 -14.16
CA LYS A 147 -3.78 25.02 -14.37
C LYS A 147 -4.17 26.19 -13.46
N ASN A 148 -5.48 26.44 -13.30
CA ASN A 148 -5.97 27.54 -12.47
C ASN A 148 -5.67 27.36 -10.97
N VAL A 149 -5.42 26.13 -10.53
CA VAL A 149 -5.08 25.82 -9.14
C VAL A 149 -3.60 25.54 -8.92
N GLU A 150 -2.73 25.67 -9.93
CA GLU A 150 -1.29 25.34 -9.80
C GLU A 150 -0.61 26.01 -8.59
N TRP A 151 -0.97 27.27 -8.34
CA TRP A 151 -0.42 28.08 -7.25
C TRP A 151 -0.70 27.53 -5.83
N ILE A 152 -1.72 26.69 -5.63
CA ILE A 152 -2.03 26.09 -4.31
C ILE A 152 -1.39 24.72 -4.07
N TRP A 153 -0.76 24.09 -5.07
CA TRP A 153 -0.31 22.69 -4.96
C TRP A 153 0.66 22.50 -3.78
N LEU A 154 1.65 23.37 -3.65
CA LEU A 154 2.62 23.31 -2.56
C LEU A 154 1.98 23.53 -1.18
N SER A 155 0.97 24.41 -1.10
CA SER A 155 0.27 24.68 0.16
C SER A 155 -0.54 23.47 0.61
N LEU A 156 -1.30 22.85 -0.31
CA LEU A 156 -2.08 21.65 -0.04
C LEU A 156 -1.18 20.45 0.29
N PHE A 157 -0.06 20.31 -0.42
CA PHE A 157 0.92 19.27 -0.11
C PHE A 157 1.48 19.42 1.32
N ARG A 158 1.90 20.63 1.72
CA ARG A 158 2.36 20.92 3.08
C ARG A 158 1.29 20.67 4.14
N HIS A 159 0.03 20.98 3.83
CA HIS A 159 -1.09 20.66 4.71
C HIS A 159 -1.17 19.14 4.95
N VAL A 160 -1.09 18.33 3.90
CA VAL A 160 -1.09 16.87 4.01
C VAL A 160 0.11 16.37 4.81
N GLN A 161 1.30 16.92 4.62
CA GLN A 161 2.47 16.59 5.46
C GLN A 161 2.23 16.90 6.95
N GLY A 162 1.51 17.99 7.25
CA GLY A 162 1.07 18.29 8.62
C GLY A 162 0.09 17.25 9.19
N VAL A 163 -0.79 16.70 8.35
CA VAL A 163 -1.68 15.59 8.72
C VAL A 163 -0.87 14.31 8.94
N GLU A 164 0.07 13.98 8.06
CA GLU A 164 1.00 12.84 8.19
C GLU A 164 1.77 12.91 9.51
N GLY A 165 2.29 14.09 9.88
CA GLY A 165 3.00 14.30 11.15
C GLY A 165 2.14 13.99 12.38
N LYS A 166 0.83 14.30 12.35
CA LYS A 166 -0.09 13.95 13.44
C LYS A 166 -0.26 12.44 13.55
N TYR A 167 -0.43 11.73 12.43
CA TYR A 167 -0.52 10.27 12.44
C TYR A 167 0.77 9.61 12.94
N ALA A 168 1.93 10.11 12.50
CA ALA A 168 3.23 9.61 12.95
C ALA A 168 3.42 9.78 14.47
N ALA A 169 2.99 10.92 15.02
CA ALA A 169 3.05 11.17 16.46
C ALA A 169 2.19 10.18 17.26
N VAL A 170 0.97 9.89 16.79
CA VAL A 170 0.08 8.90 17.42
C VAL A 170 0.68 7.50 17.32
N ALA A 171 1.18 7.10 16.15
CA ALA A 171 1.78 5.78 15.96
C ALA A 171 2.99 5.57 16.88
N LYS A 172 3.84 6.59 17.03
CA LYS A 172 4.98 6.55 17.96
C LYS A 172 4.54 6.41 19.41
N ALA A 173 3.52 7.18 19.84
CA ALA A 173 2.99 7.06 21.20
C ALA A 173 2.45 5.66 21.49
N CYS A 174 1.71 5.06 20.55
CA CYS A 174 1.23 3.68 20.69
C CYS A 174 2.37 2.66 20.81
N GLN A 175 3.43 2.81 20.02
CA GLN A 175 4.61 1.93 20.09
C GLN A 175 5.34 2.07 21.43
N ASP A 176 5.50 3.30 21.90
CA ASP A 176 6.13 3.59 23.19
C ASP A 176 5.32 3.00 24.35
N ASP A 177 3.98 3.03 24.27
CA ASP A 177 3.10 2.43 25.28
C ASP A 177 3.08 0.90 25.23
N GLU A 178 3.07 0.30 24.04
CA GLU A 178 3.24 -1.16 23.87
C GLU A 178 4.58 -1.62 24.46
N ALA A 179 5.68 -0.92 24.15
CA ALA A 179 7.01 -1.24 24.68
C ALA A 179 7.08 -1.14 26.21
N LYS A 180 6.42 -0.14 26.83
CA LYS A 180 6.31 -0.04 28.29
C LYS A 180 5.46 -1.17 28.89
N SER A 181 4.38 -1.57 28.22
CA SER A 181 3.52 -2.65 28.69
C SER A 181 4.24 -3.99 28.72
N LEU A 182 5.06 -4.27 27.69
CA LEU A 182 5.92 -5.45 27.60
C LEU A 182 7.05 -5.41 28.66
N ALA A 183 7.64 -4.24 28.93
CA ALA A 183 8.67 -4.11 29.95
C ALA A 183 8.15 -4.33 31.39
N ASN A 184 6.87 -4.04 31.65
CA ASN A 184 6.27 -4.25 32.98
C ASN A 184 5.82 -5.69 33.24
N THR A 185 5.67 -6.53 32.22
CA THR A 185 5.32 -7.96 32.39
C THR A 185 6.51 -8.83 32.78
N ASP A 186 7.75 -8.38 32.50
CA ASP A 186 8.97 -9.14 32.80
C ASP A 186 9.49 -8.94 34.25
N VAL A 187 8.82 -8.12 35.06
CA VAL A 187 9.21 -7.83 36.46
C VAL A 187 8.33 -8.59 37.48
N ALA A 188 7.36 -9.37 37.03
CA ALA A 188 6.43 -10.11 37.89
C ALA A 188 6.66 -11.63 37.82
N ASP A 189 7.90 -12.10 38.01
CA ASP A 189 8.19 -13.52 38.23
C ASP A 189 9.52 -13.70 38.99
N ASP A 190 9.66 -13.04 40.14
CA ASP A 190 10.62 -13.47 41.17
C ASP A 190 10.15 -13.02 42.57
N CYS A 191 9.40 -13.89 43.27
CA CYS A 191 9.41 -14.03 44.73
C CYS A 191 8.31 -15.01 45.20
N SER A 192 8.67 -16.29 45.32
CA SER A 192 8.33 -17.13 46.48
C SER A 192 8.97 -18.51 46.30
N ALA A 193 10.27 -18.56 46.55
CA ALA A 193 10.90 -19.77 47.02
C ALA A 193 10.98 -19.70 48.55
N ASP A 194 10.39 -20.72 49.17
CA ASP A 194 10.81 -21.34 50.42
C ASP A 194 10.42 -20.69 51.76
N SER A 195 9.51 -21.38 52.46
CA SER A 195 9.61 -21.55 53.90
C SER A 195 8.88 -22.83 54.32
N SER A 196 9.55 -23.98 54.15
CA SER A 196 9.20 -25.22 54.87
C SER A 196 10.24 -25.49 55.96
N GLN A 197 10.00 -24.99 57.18
CA GLN A 197 10.60 -25.50 58.42
C GLN A 197 9.62 -25.33 59.59
N ASN A 198 8.79 -26.35 59.84
CA ASN A 198 8.71 -27.13 61.09
C ASN A 198 7.52 -28.09 61.05
#